data_AF-A0A7C3J144-F1
#
_entry.id   AF-A0A7C3J144-F1
#
_cell.length_a   1.000
_cell.length_b   1.000
_cell.length_c   1.000
_cell.angle_alpha   90.00
_cell.angle_beta   90.00
_cell.angle_gamma   90.00
#
_symmetry.space_group_name_H-M   'P 1'
#
loop_
_entity.id
_entity.type
_entity.pdbx_description
1 polymer ?
#
loop_
_entity_poly.entity_id
_entity_poly.type
_entity_poly.pdbx_seq_one_letter_code
_entity_poly.pdbx_strand_id
1 'polypeptide(L)'
;MSTLDIQVEPLQGVEKGVVVRLDGALDQPTRDAFLSKLKSVISEGNTRCVLDMERVTYANSTAIGDLVIQFDQFRDAGGELVLVNPQHRVLVIIEMVGVNSVLPIFNTLEEARQHLSRPQERAAAPAPEKRPAAEAAPSAPGTFPLRADCSTCGVTLEFAQAGRFRCPHCGAVYGVTPAAQAIPGRPRTGAPLELTVPCQPRVLEAVQRLVASLPAWSGYTDIERARLETAIAEVCTVIHQKAYDGNSDGTIQMLVLCHKDAVAIRLADHGKTLSRAAFPTAVEYMTEFEHRPRPARGNYLKMTKRSGG
;
A
#
# COMPACT_ATOMS: atom_id res chain seq x y z
N MET A 1 -6.35 -16.36 -15.13
CA MET A 1 -4.98 -15.98 -14.73
C MET A 1 -4.84 -14.49 -15.02
N SER A 2 -4.44 -13.70 -14.03
CA SER A 2 -4.16 -12.28 -14.24
C SER A 2 -2.96 -12.14 -15.17
N THR A 3 -3.08 -11.28 -16.17
CA THR A 3 -2.02 -10.98 -17.13
C THR A 3 -1.73 -9.49 -17.10
N LEU A 4 -0.49 -9.13 -17.39
CA LEU A 4 -0.05 -7.75 -17.52
C LEU A 4 0.85 -7.67 -18.75
N ASP A 5 0.39 -6.95 -19.76
CA ASP A 5 1.22 -6.55 -20.90
C ASP A 5 1.88 -5.21 -20.58
N ILE A 6 3.17 -5.09 -20.89
CA ILE A 6 3.98 -3.92 -20.58
C ILE A 6 4.70 -3.47 -21.84
N GLN A 7 4.30 -2.31 -22.35
CA GLN A 7 4.90 -1.69 -23.52
C GLN A 7 5.70 -0.46 -23.11
N VAL A 8 6.90 -0.31 -23.65
CA VAL A 8 7.78 0.82 -23.35
C VAL A 8 8.06 1.57 -24.63
N GLU A 9 7.78 2.87 -24.61
CA GLU A 9 7.99 3.77 -25.73
C GLU A 9 8.80 5.00 -25.28
N PRO A 10 9.62 5.58 -26.16
CA PRO A 10 10.31 6.82 -25.85
C PRO A 10 9.30 7.98 -25.70
N LEU A 11 9.46 8.81 -24.66
CA LEU A 11 8.64 9.98 -24.43
C LEU A 11 9.16 11.15 -25.27
N GLN A 12 8.43 11.52 -26.32
CA GLN A 12 8.85 12.59 -27.23
C GLN A 12 8.99 13.94 -26.51
N GLY A 13 10.14 14.59 -26.65
CA GLY A 13 10.41 15.91 -26.07
C GLY A 13 10.87 15.89 -24.60
N VAL A 14 11.17 14.71 -24.04
CA VAL A 14 11.78 14.57 -22.71
C VAL A 14 13.06 13.76 -22.82
N GLU A 15 14.21 14.35 -22.48
CA GLU A 15 15.49 13.66 -22.49
C GLU A 15 15.50 12.53 -21.43
N LYS A 16 15.96 11.34 -21.81
CA LYS A 16 15.90 10.12 -20.97
C LYS A 16 14.48 9.79 -20.47
N GLY A 17 13.48 10.21 -21.24
CA GLY A 17 12.06 10.04 -20.99
C GLY A 17 11.50 8.80 -21.66
N VAL A 18 10.71 8.02 -20.93
CA VAL A 18 9.91 6.92 -21.49
C VAL A 18 8.48 6.92 -20.97
N VAL A 19 7.58 6.33 -21.77
CA VAL A 19 6.22 5.98 -21.38
C VAL A 19 6.14 4.47 -21.26
N VAL A 20 5.70 3.99 -20.11
CA VAL A 20 5.43 2.58 -19.83
C VAL A 20 3.92 2.41 -19.78
N ARG A 21 3.34 1.82 -20.83
CA ARG A 21 1.92 1.49 -20.88
C ARG A 21 1.65 0.13 -20.26
N LEU A 22 0.67 0.10 -19.39
CA LEU A 22 0.26 -1.10 -18.66
C LEU A 22 -1.14 -1.52 -19.09
N ASP A 23 -1.29 -2.76 -19.54
CA ASP A 23 -2.58 -3.36 -19.88
C ASP A 23 -2.80 -4.62 -19.05
N GLY A 24 -3.88 -4.64 -18.26
CA GLY A 24 -4.26 -5.79 -17.46
C GLY A 24 -4.35 -5.49 -15.97
N ALA A 25 -3.78 -6.35 -15.14
CA ALA A 25 -3.86 -6.25 -13.68
C ALA A 25 -2.48 -6.19 -13.02
N LEU A 26 -2.32 -5.28 -12.06
CA LEU A 26 -1.14 -5.16 -11.19
C LEU A 26 -1.40 -5.91 -9.87
N ASP A 27 -1.10 -7.19 -9.84
CA ASP A 27 -1.35 -8.06 -8.69
C ASP A 27 -0.15 -8.99 -8.41
N GLN A 28 -0.31 -9.89 -7.45
CA GLN A 28 0.79 -10.74 -7.00
C GLN A 28 1.43 -11.57 -8.15
N PRO A 29 0.66 -12.20 -9.06
CA PRO A 29 1.21 -12.87 -10.25
C PRO A 29 2.02 -11.99 -11.21
N THR A 30 1.61 -10.74 -11.43
CA THR A 30 2.21 -9.87 -12.46
C THR A 30 3.31 -8.95 -11.91
N ARG A 31 3.42 -8.88 -10.59
CA ARG A 31 4.35 -8.05 -9.82
C ARG A 31 5.82 -8.19 -10.25
N ASP A 32 6.33 -9.41 -10.36
CA ASP A 32 7.76 -9.63 -10.62
C ASP A 32 8.13 -9.19 -12.04
N ALA A 33 7.24 -9.43 -13.02
CA ALA A 33 7.41 -8.95 -14.39
C ALA A 33 7.41 -7.42 -14.44
N PHE A 34 6.48 -6.79 -13.72
CA PHE A 34 6.39 -5.34 -13.61
C PHE A 34 7.65 -4.71 -13.01
N LEU A 35 8.09 -5.20 -11.84
CA LEU A 35 9.28 -4.70 -11.16
C LEU A 35 10.56 -4.90 -11.97
N SER A 36 10.69 -6.06 -12.62
CA SER A 36 11.84 -6.34 -13.49
C SER A 36 11.89 -5.38 -14.67
N LYS A 37 10.73 -5.05 -15.25
CA LYS A 37 10.67 -4.12 -16.38
C LYS A 37 11.05 -2.70 -16.00
N LEU A 38 10.56 -2.19 -14.86
CA LEU A 38 10.95 -0.86 -14.38
C LEU A 38 12.43 -0.75 -14.03
N LYS A 39 13.03 -1.80 -13.46
CA LYS A 39 14.47 -1.86 -13.25
C LYS A 39 15.25 -1.85 -14.57
N SER A 40 14.76 -2.57 -15.60
CA SER A 40 15.34 -2.54 -16.96
C SER A 40 15.37 -1.11 -17.50
N VAL A 41 14.25 -0.39 -17.40
CA VAL A 41 14.11 1.00 -17.85
C VAL A 41 15.17 1.91 -17.21
N ILE A 42 15.36 1.82 -15.89
CA ILE A 42 16.39 2.59 -15.17
C ILE A 42 17.80 2.18 -15.64
N SER A 43 18.06 0.87 -15.80
CA SER A 43 19.36 0.36 -16.23
C SER A 43 19.73 0.74 -17.67
N GLU A 44 18.73 0.96 -18.52
CA GLU A 44 18.87 1.48 -19.89
C GLU A 44 19.16 3.00 -19.93
N GLY A 45 19.24 3.64 -18.75
CA GLY A 45 19.59 5.06 -18.61
C GLY A 45 18.39 6.01 -18.68
N ASN A 46 17.16 5.49 -18.72
CA ASN A 46 15.95 6.30 -18.68
C ASN A 46 15.61 6.64 -17.23
N THR A 47 15.74 7.92 -16.89
CA THR A 47 15.52 8.42 -15.52
C THR A 47 14.17 9.14 -15.37
N ARG A 48 13.48 9.45 -16.48
CA ARG A 48 12.15 10.06 -16.46
C ARG A 48 11.15 9.06 -17.03
N CYS A 49 10.17 8.67 -16.23
CA CYS A 49 9.23 7.63 -16.63
C CYS A 49 7.79 8.09 -16.38
N VAL A 50 6.94 7.91 -17.39
CA VAL A 50 5.49 8.03 -17.26
C VAL A 50 4.90 6.63 -17.23
N LEU A 51 4.16 6.31 -16.19
CA LEU A 51 3.38 5.07 -16.09
C LEU A 51 1.95 5.35 -16.53
N ASP A 52 1.55 4.83 -17.69
CA ASP A 52 0.19 4.97 -18.20
C ASP A 52 -0.68 3.81 -17.69
N MET A 53 -1.68 4.18 -16.90
CA MET A 53 -2.56 3.26 -16.18
C MET A 53 -3.97 3.18 -16.80
N GLU A 54 -4.19 3.75 -18.00
CA GLU A 54 -5.51 3.80 -18.64
C GLU A 54 -6.16 2.41 -18.75
N ARG A 55 -5.36 1.39 -19.08
CA ARG A 55 -5.80 0.00 -19.28
C ARG A 55 -5.55 -0.90 -18.08
N VAL A 56 -5.20 -0.33 -16.92
CA VAL A 56 -5.04 -1.06 -15.66
C VAL A 56 -6.40 -1.23 -14.99
N THR A 57 -6.91 -2.46 -15.06
CA THR A 57 -8.25 -2.83 -14.55
C THR A 57 -8.28 -3.08 -13.03
N TYR A 58 -7.13 -3.39 -12.44
CA TYR A 58 -6.97 -3.66 -11.03
C TYR A 58 -5.52 -3.46 -10.59
N ALA A 59 -5.34 -2.94 -9.37
CA ALA A 59 -4.06 -2.93 -8.68
C ALA A 59 -4.31 -3.33 -7.22
N ASN A 60 -3.47 -4.15 -6.59
CA ASN A 60 -3.58 -4.41 -5.16
C ASN A 60 -2.70 -3.45 -4.33
N SER A 61 -2.91 -3.40 -3.02
CA SER A 61 -2.19 -2.49 -2.12
C SER A 61 -0.67 -2.74 -2.10
N THR A 62 -0.23 -3.98 -2.33
CA THR A 62 1.19 -4.37 -2.42
C THR A 62 1.86 -3.79 -3.66
N ALA A 63 1.20 -3.88 -4.83
CA ALA A 63 1.68 -3.29 -6.07
C ALA A 63 1.76 -1.76 -5.97
N ILE A 64 0.79 -1.12 -5.30
CA ILE A 64 0.86 0.32 -4.99
C ILE A 64 2.03 0.64 -4.03
N GLY A 65 2.27 -0.18 -3.01
CA GLY A 65 3.43 -0.01 -2.13
C GLY A 65 4.76 -0.19 -2.86
N ASP A 66 4.81 -1.11 -3.82
CA ASP A 66 5.98 -1.30 -4.68
C ASP A 66 6.19 -0.11 -5.64
N LEU A 67 5.12 0.51 -6.16
CA LEU A 67 5.21 1.74 -6.96
C LEU A 67 5.90 2.86 -6.20
N VAL A 68 5.64 3.02 -4.90
CA VAL A 68 6.33 4.02 -4.07
C VAL A 68 7.83 3.74 -3.99
N ILE A 69 8.23 2.47 -3.88
CA ILE A 69 9.64 2.08 -3.87
C ILE A 69 10.28 2.37 -5.23
N GLN A 70 9.57 2.10 -6.33
CA GLN A 70 10.06 2.42 -7.68
C GLN A 70 10.18 3.92 -7.88
N PHE A 71 9.24 4.72 -7.36
CA PHE A 71 9.33 6.18 -7.38
C PHE A 71 10.61 6.68 -6.69
N ASP A 72 10.94 6.16 -5.51
CA ASP A 72 12.19 6.47 -4.82
C ASP A 72 13.42 6.06 -5.67
N GLN A 73 13.38 4.92 -6.36
CA GLN A 73 14.48 4.48 -7.23
C GLN A 73 14.71 5.37 -8.45
N PHE A 74 13.65 5.84 -9.11
CA PHE A 74 13.77 6.81 -10.21
C PHE A 74 14.31 8.15 -9.70
N ARG A 75 13.92 8.57 -8.49
CA ARG A 75 14.47 9.76 -7.85
C ARG A 75 15.96 9.62 -7.53
N ASP A 76 16.36 8.49 -6.96
CA ASP A 76 17.77 8.20 -6.65
C ASP A 76 18.63 8.12 -7.92
N ALA A 77 18.04 7.72 -9.05
CA ALA A 77 18.66 7.76 -10.37
C ALA A 77 18.71 9.17 -11.00
N GLY A 78 18.27 10.21 -10.29
CA GLY A 78 18.32 11.60 -10.75
C GLY A 78 17.18 12.00 -11.69
N GLY A 79 16.04 11.31 -11.62
CA GLY A 79 14.84 11.70 -12.36
C GLY A 79 13.56 11.49 -11.55
N GLU A 80 12.48 11.10 -12.22
CA GLU A 80 11.14 11.10 -11.62
C GLU A 80 10.22 10.10 -12.34
N LEU A 81 9.34 9.45 -11.58
CA LEU A 81 8.31 8.54 -12.08
C LEU A 81 6.94 9.17 -11.86
N VAL A 82 6.11 9.31 -12.88
CA VAL A 82 4.77 9.92 -12.73
C VAL A 82 3.69 8.96 -13.21
N LEU A 83 2.49 9.04 -12.63
CA LEU A 83 1.34 8.24 -13.02
C LEU A 83 0.40 9.05 -13.90
N VAL A 84 -0.12 8.44 -14.96
CA VAL A 84 -1.11 9.04 -15.86
C VAL A 84 -2.31 8.10 -16.01
N ASN A 85 -3.51 8.67 -16.15
CA ASN A 85 -4.75 7.93 -16.40
C ASN A 85 -5.06 6.79 -15.41
N PRO A 86 -4.81 6.90 -14.09
CA PRO A 86 -5.21 5.83 -13.18
C PRO A 86 -6.74 5.70 -13.16
N GLN A 87 -7.22 4.48 -13.42
CA GLN A 87 -8.64 4.19 -13.28
C GLN A 87 -9.13 4.45 -11.85
N HIS A 88 -10.41 4.78 -11.70
CA HIS A 88 -11.01 5.13 -10.41
C HIS A 88 -10.72 4.08 -9.32
N ARG A 89 -10.77 2.79 -9.66
CA ARG A 89 -10.47 1.70 -8.73
C ARG A 89 -9.02 1.71 -8.22
N VAL A 90 -8.07 2.13 -9.06
CA VAL A 90 -6.65 2.25 -8.69
C VAL A 90 -6.42 3.49 -7.82
N LEU A 91 -7.04 4.62 -8.18
CA LEU A 91 -7.00 5.86 -7.38
C LEU A 91 -7.49 5.63 -5.96
N VAL A 92 -8.57 4.87 -5.82
CA VAL A 92 -9.13 4.43 -4.54
C VAL A 92 -8.08 3.73 -3.69
N ILE A 93 -7.31 2.82 -4.28
CA ILE A 93 -6.33 2.02 -3.54
C ILE A 93 -5.11 2.87 -3.18
N ILE A 94 -4.69 3.77 -4.08
CA ILE A 94 -3.65 4.78 -3.82
C ILE A 94 -4.04 5.68 -2.63
N GLU A 95 -5.29 6.17 -2.61
CA GLU A 95 -5.83 6.99 -1.52
C GLU A 95 -5.93 6.18 -0.22
N MET A 96 -6.41 4.93 -0.31
CA MET A 96 -6.50 4.03 0.83
C MET A 96 -5.13 3.73 1.42
N VAL A 97 -4.07 3.53 0.62
CA VAL A 97 -2.71 3.30 1.13
C VAL A 97 -2.13 4.59 1.72
N GLY A 98 -2.56 5.76 1.23
CA GLY A 98 -2.15 7.07 1.75
C GLY A 98 -0.88 7.62 1.08
N VAL A 99 -0.61 7.21 -0.17
CA VAL A 99 0.62 7.57 -0.90
C VAL A 99 0.41 8.65 -1.96
N ASN A 100 -0.81 9.20 -2.04
CA ASN A 100 -1.19 10.24 -3.00
C ASN A 100 -0.38 11.54 -2.86
N SER A 101 0.20 11.82 -1.68
CA SER A 101 1.05 12.99 -1.46
C SER A 101 2.48 12.83 -1.96
N VAL A 102 2.87 11.62 -2.35
CA VAL A 102 4.25 11.27 -2.77
C VAL A 102 4.31 10.94 -4.25
N LEU A 103 3.21 10.44 -4.83
CA LEU A 103 3.11 10.08 -6.24
C LEU A 103 2.48 11.22 -7.04
N PRO A 104 3.19 11.83 -8.01
CA PRO A 104 2.61 12.77 -8.96
C PRO A 104 1.65 12.01 -9.88
N ILE A 105 0.38 12.41 -9.87
CA ILE A 105 -0.68 11.81 -10.67
C ILE A 105 -1.26 12.88 -11.59
N PHE A 106 -1.30 12.58 -12.87
CA PHE A 106 -1.85 13.47 -13.91
C PHE A 106 -3.00 12.79 -14.65
N ASN A 107 -3.87 13.60 -15.22
CA ASN A 107 -5.01 13.08 -15.99
C ASN A 107 -4.66 12.91 -17.47
N THR A 108 -3.56 13.49 -17.95
CA THR A 108 -3.14 13.37 -19.34
C THR A 108 -1.64 13.16 -19.47
N LEU A 109 -1.24 12.47 -20.54
CA LEU A 109 0.17 12.28 -20.89
C LEU A 109 0.87 13.62 -21.14
N GLU A 110 0.14 14.60 -21.66
CA GLU A 110 0.68 15.93 -21.97
C GLU A 110 1.01 16.73 -20.70
N GLU A 111 0.16 16.68 -19.68
CA GLU A 111 0.45 17.26 -18.36
C GLU A 111 1.71 16.65 -17.73
N ALA A 112 1.81 15.32 -17.75
CA ALA A 112 2.98 14.61 -17.25
C ALA A 112 4.26 14.97 -18.03
N ARG A 113 4.16 15.11 -19.35
CA ARG A 113 5.26 15.52 -20.22
C ARG A 113 5.74 16.93 -19.90
N GLN A 114 4.82 17.87 -19.69
CA GLN A 114 5.15 19.25 -19.30
C GLN A 114 5.82 19.31 -17.92
N HIS A 115 5.37 18.48 -16.98
CA HIS A 115 6.01 18.35 -15.67
C HIS A 115 7.46 17.83 -15.79
N LEU A 116 7.66 16.76 -16.56
CA LEU A 116 8.96 16.11 -16.74
C LEU A 116 9.92 16.86 -17.67
N SER A 117 9.45 17.81 -18.47
CA SER A 117 10.29 18.61 -19.38
C SER A 117 10.81 19.91 -18.75
N ARG A 118 10.24 20.34 -17.62
CA ARG A 118 10.77 21.50 -16.88
C ARG A 118 12.11 21.16 -16.23
N PRO A 119 13.17 21.98 -16.40
CA PRO A 119 14.37 21.89 -15.60
C PRO A 119 14.00 22.11 -14.13
N GLN A 120 14.23 21.12 -13.26
CA GLN A 120 13.80 21.17 -11.86
C GLN A 120 14.50 22.28 -11.07
N GLU A 121 13.79 23.40 -10.85
CA GLU A 121 14.04 24.31 -9.73
C GLU A 121 13.15 23.88 -8.53
N ARG A 122 13.77 23.14 -7.59
CA ARG A 122 13.33 22.82 -6.22
C ARG A 122 11.96 22.15 -5.98
N ALA A 123 12.02 20.97 -5.38
CA ALA A 123 11.36 20.70 -4.08
C ALA A 123 11.96 19.45 -3.40
N ALA A 124 13.15 19.62 -2.80
CA ALA A 124 13.52 18.81 -1.66
C ALA A 124 12.57 19.17 -0.51
N ALA A 125 11.57 18.32 -0.25
CA ALA A 125 10.92 18.31 1.04
C ALA A 125 11.96 17.81 2.08
N PRO A 126 11.98 18.36 3.31
CA PRO A 126 13.03 18.08 4.28
C PRO A 126 13.03 16.60 4.65
N ALA A 127 14.18 15.96 4.48
CA ALA A 127 14.46 14.67 5.09
C ALA A 127 14.25 14.78 6.61
N PRO A 128 13.57 13.84 7.27
CA PRO A 128 13.52 13.82 8.72
C PRO A 128 14.93 13.67 9.28
N GLU A 129 15.32 14.59 10.17
CA GLU A 129 16.64 14.70 10.77
C GLU A 129 17.14 13.36 11.33
N LYS A 130 18.35 13.01 10.90
CA LYS A 130 19.15 11.91 11.45
C LYS A 130 19.40 12.17 12.93
N ARG A 131 18.84 11.33 13.81
CA ARG A 131 19.43 11.13 15.15
C ARG A 131 20.85 10.58 14.97
N PRO A 132 21.85 11.05 15.74
CA PRO A 132 23.23 10.63 15.57
C PRO A 132 23.37 9.12 15.74
N ALA A 133 23.94 8.47 14.73
CA ALA A 133 24.45 7.12 14.85
C ALA A 133 25.60 7.17 15.86
N ALA A 134 25.42 6.47 16.99
CA ALA A 134 26.52 6.17 17.89
C ALA A 134 27.59 5.39 17.12
N GLU A 135 28.82 5.87 17.21
CA GLU A 135 30.01 5.21 16.71
C GLU A 135 30.08 3.76 17.22
N ALA A 136 30.27 2.84 16.29
CA ALA A 136 30.82 1.53 16.60
C ALA A 136 31.94 1.24 15.58
N ALA A 137 33.09 0.92 16.13
CA ALA A 137 34.40 0.69 15.52
C ALA A 137 34.39 -0.31 14.33
N PRO A 138 35.42 -0.26 13.45
CA PRO A 138 35.50 -1.11 12.27
C PRO A 138 35.75 -2.57 12.66
N SER A 139 34.96 -3.48 12.10
CA SER A 139 35.26 -4.92 12.08
C SER A 139 34.99 -5.50 10.69
N ALA A 140 35.80 -6.48 10.32
CA ALA A 140 36.06 -6.97 8.98
C ALA A 140 34.81 -7.37 8.14
N PRO A 141 34.87 -7.27 6.79
CA PRO A 141 33.75 -7.61 5.92
C PRO A 141 33.51 -9.13 5.89
N GLY A 142 32.26 -9.53 6.19
CA GLY A 142 31.81 -10.90 6.04
C GLY A 142 31.56 -11.25 4.57
N THR A 143 31.73 -12.53 4.22
CA THR A 143 31.57 -13.04 2.85
C THR A 143 30.10 -13.23 2.47
N PHE A 144 29.71 -12.65 1.33
CA PHE A 144 28.45 -12.94 0.64
C PHE A 144 28.68 -14.04 -0.42
N PRO A 145 27.66 -14.85 -0.78
CA PRO A 145 26.26 -14.79 -0.36
C PRO A 145 26.02 -15.39 1.04
N LEU A 146 25.24 -14.66 1.85
CA LEU A 146 24.83 -15.10 3.19
C LEU A 146 23.57 -15.94 3.09
N ARG A 147 23.57 -17.13 3.71
CA ARG A 147 22.36 -17.94 3.89
C ARG A 147 21.89 -17.89 5.34
N ALA A 148 20.61 -17.62 5.55
CA ALA A 148 20.01 -17.66 6.88
C ALA A 148 18.55 -18.10 6.82
N ASP A 149 18.10 -18.85 7.81
CA ASP A 149 16.70 -19.28 7.89
C ASP A 149 15.80 -18.16 8.37
N CYS A 150 14.62 -18.06 7.76
CA CYS A 150 13.64 -17.06 8.12
C CYS A 150 13.10 -17.35 9.53
N SER A 151 13.32 -16.44 10.48
CA SER A 151 12.83 -16.51 11.86
C SER A 151 11.31 -16.56 12.01
N THR A 152 10.54 -16.39 10.93
CA THR A 152 9.07 -16.41 10.94
C THR A 152 8.49 -17.68 10.33
N CYS A 153 9.05 -18.18 9.22
CA CYS A 153 8.48 -19.31 8.48
C CYS A 153 9.47 -20.45 8.21
N GLY A 154 10.73 -20.32 8.65
CA GLY A 154 11.76 -21.36 8.52
C GLY A 154 12.35 -21.52 7.13
N VAL A 155 11.88 -20.80 6.10
CA VAL A 155 12.46 -20.90 4.75
C VAL A 155 13.88 -20.35 4.73
N THR A 156 14.81 -21.06 4.08
CA THR A 156 16.18 -20.60 3.92
C THR A 156 16.24 -19.44 2.92
N LEU A 157 16.76 -18.30 3.38
CA LEU A 157 16.96 -17.08 2.59
C LEU A 157 18.41 -16.99 2.16
N GLU A 158 18.65 -16.53 0.93
CA GLU A 158 19.99 -16.22 0.41
C GLU A 158 20.10 -14.72 0.10
N PHE A 159 21.11 -14.07 0.65
CA PHE A 159 21.37 -12.65 0.50
C PHE A 159 22.72 -12.47 -0.22
N ALA A 160 22.69 -11.89 -1.42
CA ALA A 160 23.91 -11.66 -2.21
C ALA A 160 24.72 -10.43 -1.75
N GLN A 161 24.12 -9.54 -0.96
CA GLN A 161 24.73 -8.29 -0.52
C GLN A 161 24.08 -7.75 0.75
N ALA A 162 24.72 -6.75 1.35
CA ALA A 162 24.13 -5.98 2.45
C ALA A 162 22.95 -5.13 1.93
N GLY A 163 21.92 -4.94 2.76
CA GLY A 163 20.72 -4.21 2.36
C GLY A 163 19.46 -4.63 3.10
N ARG A 164 18.30 -4.12 2.69
CA ARG A 164 17.00 -4.53 3.21
C ARG A 164 16.36 -5.54 2.27
N PHE A 165 15.98 -6.69 2.80
CA PHE A 165 15.38 -7.79 2.08
C PHE A 165 14.06 -8.20 2.72
N ARG A 166 13.20 -8.90 1.98
CA ARG A 166 11.98 -9.50 2.51
C ARG A 166 11.98 -10.98 2.20
N CYS A 167 11.48 -11.77 3.14
CA CYS A 167 11.21 -13.17 2.91
C CYS A 167 10.12 -13.30 1.82
N PRO A 168 10.35 -14.05 0.74
CA PRO A 168 9.37 -14.22 -0.34
C PRO A 168 8.15 -15.03 0.11
N HIS A 169 8.28 -15.81 1.19
CA HIS A 169 7.21 -16.67 1.68
C HIS A 169 6.25 -15.97 2.66
N CYS A 170 6.78 -15.28 3.67
CA CYS A 170 5.96 -14.66 4.73
C CYS A 170 6.07 -13.12 4.80
N GLY A 171 6.91 -12.50 3.97
CA GLY A 171 7.11 -11.05 3.95
C GLY A 171 7.95 -10.48 5.10
N ALA A 172 8.49 -11.33 5.99
CA ALA A 172 9.38 -10.89 7.08
C ALA A 172 10.58 -10.10 6.54
N VAL A 173 10.88 -8.95 7.14
CA VAL A 173 11.93 -8.03 6.66
C VAL A 173 13.26 -8.38 7.33
N TYR A 174 14.35 -8.32 6.58
CA TYR A 174 15.72 -8.53 7.06
C TYR A 174 16.58 -7.32 6.70
N GLY A 175 17.31 -6.79 7.67
CA GLY A 175 18.44 -5.90 7.43
C GLY A 175 19.72 -6.73 7.43
N VAL A 176 20.39 -6.80 6.29
CA VAL A 176 21.65 -7.53 6.14
C VAL A 176 22.79 -6.53 6.20
N THR A 177 23.70 -6.69 7.15
CA THR A 177 24.83 -5.77 7.37
C THR A 177 25.99 -6.09 6.42
N PRO A 178 26.90 -5.13 6.16
CA PRO A 178 28.15 -5.38 5.43
C PRO A 178 29.05 -6.45 6.05
N ALA A 179 28.85 -6.78 7.34
CA ALA A 179 29.51 -7.89 8.03
C ALA A 179 28.87 -9.26 7.74
N ALA A 180 28.05 -9.37 6.68
CA ALA A 180 27.28 -10.57 6.31
C ALA A 180 26.44 -11.14 7.47
N GLN A 181 25.73 -10.27 8.20
CA GLN A 181 24.81 -10.69 9.25
C GLN A 181 23.37 -10.32 8.87
N ALA A 182 22.47 -11.31 8.87
CA ALA A 182 21.05 -11.10 8.64
C ALA A 182 20.37 -10.79 9.98
N ILE A 183 19.99 -9.53 10.16
CA ILE A 183 19.26 -9.06 11.34
C ILE A 183 17.77 -9.04 10.96
N PRO A 184 16.91 -9.86 11.57
CA PRO A 184 15.47 -9.76 11.34
C PRO A 184 15.00 -8.36 11.73
N GLY A 185 14.58 -7.60 10.73
CA GLY A 185 13.92 -6.33 10.94
C GLY A 185 12.54 -6.62 11.51
N ARG A 186 12.19 -5.98 12.64
CA ARG A 186 10.79 -5.96 13.08
C ARG A 186 9.95 -5.42 11.92
N PRO A 187 8.97 -6.17 11.38
CA PRO A 187 7.97 -5.58 10.52
C PRO A 187 7.37 -4.42 11.30
N ARG A 188 7.43 -3.20 10.74
CA ARG A 188 6.76 -2.05 11.37
C ARG A 188 5.23 -2.18 11.32
N THR A 189 4.73 -3.15 10.55
CA THR A 189 3.34 -3.55 10.35
C THR A 189 3.31 -5.00 9.88
N GLY A 190 2.34 -5.80 10.35
CA GLY A 190 2.00 -7.04 9.63
C GLY A 190 1.58 -6.72 8.19
N ALA A 191 1.68 -7.70 7.28
CA ALA A 191 1.09 -7.51 5.94
C ALA A 191 -0.40 -7.16 6.10
N PRO A 192 -0.92 -6.16 5.35
CA PRO A 192 -2.32 -5.80 5.45
C PRO A 192 -3.22 -6.97 5.03
N LEU A 193 -4.34 -7.13 5.72
CA LEU A 193 -5.43 -7.99 5.26
C LEU A 193 -6.33 -7.18 4.33
N GLU A 194 -6.36 -7.53 3.05
CA GLU A 194 -7.18 -6.89 2.02
C GLU A 194 -8.32 -7.82 1.62
N LEU A 195 -9.56 -7.35 1.72
CA LEU A 195 -10.77 -8.10 1.44
C LEU A 195 -11.68 -7.30 0.51
N THR A 196 -12.19 -7.95 -0.54
CA THR A 196 -13.37 -7.45 -1.27
C THR A 196 -14.55 -8.27 -0.79
N VAL A 197 -15.45 -7.61 -0.05
CA VAL A 197 -16.53 -8.26 0.69
C VAL A 197 -17.86 -7.95 -0.01
N PRO A 198 -18.60 -8.95 -0.50
CA PRO A 198 -19.98 -8.75 -0.92
C PRO A 198 -20.79 -8.10 0.20
N CYS A 199 -21.65 -7.13 -0.14
CA CYS A 199 -22.53 -6.45 0.80
C CYS A 199 -23.70 -7.36 1.21
N GLN A 200 -23.41 -8.59 1.62
CA GLN A 200 -24.37 -9.61 2.04
C GLN A 200 -24.30 -9.77 3.56
N PRO A 201 -25.42 -9.71 4.30
CA PRO A 201 -25.42 -9.73 5.77
C PRO A 201 -24.59 -10.87 6.39
N ARG A 202 -24.72 -12.10 5.87
CA ARG A 202 -23.96 -13.26 6.37
C ARG A 202 -22.45 -13.13 6.17
N VAL A 203 -22.04 -12.56 5.04
CA VAL A 203 -20.61 -12.37 4.73
C VAL A 203 -20.04 -11.23 5.56
N LEU A 204 -20.80 -10.15 5.73
CA LEU A 204 -20.43 -9.03 6.59
C LEU A 204 -20.26 -9.45 8.05
N GLU A 205 -21.16 -10.30 8.58
CA GLU A 205 -21.05 -10.87 9.93
C GLU A 205 -19.79 -11.74 10.09
N ALA A 206 -19.46 -12.56 9.07
CA ALA A 206 -18.26 -13.38 9.08
C ALA A 206 -16.98 -12.51 9.08
N VAL A 207 -16.94 -11.46 8.25
CA VAL A 207 -15.79 -10.54 8.18
C VAL A 207 -15.64 -9.75 9.47
N GLN A 208 -16.73 -9.27 10.08
CA GLN A 208 -16.70 -8.63 11.40
C GLN A 208 -15.97 -9.50 12.42
N ARG A 209 -16.37 -10.77 12.56
CA ARG A 209 -15.77 -11.70 13.52
C ARG A 209 -14.30 -11.99 13.21
N LEU A 210 -13.97 -12.15 11.93
CA LEU A 210 -12.59 -12.31 11.48
C LEU A 210 -11.75 -11.11 11.94
N VAL A 211 -12.17 -9.89 11.62
CA VAL A 211 -11.42 -8.66 11.93
C VAL A 211 -11.33 -8.42 13.44
N ALA A 212 -12.41 -8.65 14.18
CA ALA A 212 -12.42 -8.55 15.65
C ALA A 212 -11.54 -9.61 16.33
N SER A 213 -11.21 -10.70 15.65
CA SER A 213 -10.30 -11.73 16.19
C SER A 213 -8.81 -11.39 16.01
N LEU A 214 -8.45 -10.54 15.03
CA LEU A 214 -7.06 -10.18 14.72
C LEU A 214 -6.28 -9.50 15.87
N PRO A 215 -6.87 -8.60 16.69
CA PRO A 215 -6.18 -8.00 17.83
C PRO A 215 -5.77 -8.99 18.93
N ALA A 216 -6.26 -10.24 18.90
CA ALA A 216 -5.88 -11.29 19.85
C ALA A 216 -4.37 -11.58 19.89
N TRP A 217 -3.59 -11.04 18.93
CA TRP A 217 -2.16 -11.25 18.83
C TRP A 217 -1.29 -10.20 19.54
N SER A 218 -1.86 -9.13 20.12
CA SER A 218 -1.13 -8.27 21.07
C SER A 218 -2.00 -7.23 21.79
N GLY A 219 -2.10 -7.29 23.13
CA GLY A 219 -2.37 -6.13 23.98
C GLY A 219 -3.81 -5.66 24.17
N TYR A 220 -4.80 -6.22 23.47
CA TYR A 220 -6.22 -5.85 23.62
C TYR A 220 -6.92 -6.68 24.69
N THR A 221 -7.69 -6.01 25.54
CA THR A 221 -8.63 -6.63 26.49
C THR A 221 -9.87 -7.16 25.76
N ASP A 222 -10.60 -8.07 26.40
CA ASP A 222 -11.88 -8.57 25.85
C ASP A 222 -12.92 -7.46 25.68
N ILE A 223 -12.86 -6.42 26.52
CA ILE A 223 -13.71 -5.23 26.40
C ILE A 223 -13.37 -4.45 25.13
N GLU A 224 -12.08 -4.20 24.85
CA GLU A 224 -11.66 -3.50 23.64
C GLU A 224 -11.97 -4.32 22.38
N ARG A 225 -11.85 -5.65 22.46
CA ARG A 225 -12.28 -6.57 21.39
C ARG A 225 -13.79 -6.44 21.11
N ALA A 226 -14.62 -6.49 22.15
CA ALA A 226 -16.07 -6.36 22.01
C ALA A 226 -16.48 -4.99 21.45
N ARG A 227 -15.80 -3.91 21.89
CA ARG A 227 -15.99 -2.55 21.34
C ARG A 227 -15.62 -2.48 19.86
N LEU A 228 -14.48 -3.06 19.47
CA LEU A 228 -14.06 -3.14 18.07
C LEU A 228 -15.09 -3.92 17.23
N GLU A 229 -15.54 -5.06 17.72
CA GLU A 229 -16.56 -5.87 17.05
C GLU A 229 -17.86 -5.09 16.84
N THR A 230 -18.33 -4.40 17.88
CA THR A 230 -19.56 -3.60 17.84
C THR A 230 -19.44 -2.44 16.85
N ALA A 231 -18.28 -1.76 16.81
CA ALA A 231 -18.03 -0.66 15.87
C ALA A 231 -18.03 -1.14 14.41
N ILE A 232 -17.39 -2.28 14.12
CA ILE A 232 -17.37 -2.87 12.78
C ILE A 232 -18.79 -3.33 12.38
N ALA A 233 -19.53 -3.91 13.32
CA ALA A 233 -20.90 -4.36 13.11
C ALA A 233 -21.83 -3.20 12.71
N GLU A 234 -21.76 -2.07 13.44
CA GLU A 234 -22.52 -0.87 13.11
C GLU A 234 -22.20 -0.40 11.69
N VAL A 235 -20.91 -0.25 11.36
CA VAL A 235 -20.48 0.26 10.05
C VAL A 235 -20.97 -0.63 8.91
N CYS A 236 -20.78 -1.95 9.03
CA CYS A 236 -21.22 -2.89 8.00
C CYS A 236 -22.75 -2.87 7.84
N THR A 237 -23.49 -2.84 8.95
CA THR A 237 -24.96 -2.81 8.96
C THR A 237 -25.48 -1.51 8.36
N VAL A 238 -24.91 -0.37 8.75
CA VAL A 238 -25.32 0.95 8.26
C VAL A 238 -25.01 1.10 6.77
N ILE A 239 -23.86 0.66 6.29
CA ILE A 239 -23.54 0.66 4.86
C ILE A 239 -24.55 -0.21 4.09
N HIS A 240 -24.79 -1.44 4.55
CA HIS A 240 -25.77 -2.32 3.91
C HIS A 240 -27.17 -1.70 3.85
N GLN A 241 -27.68 -1.20 4.99
CA GLN A 241 -29.05 -0.68 5.06
C GLN A 241 -29.22 0.69 4.40
N LYS A 242 -28.27 1.62 4.57
CA LYS A 242 -28.44 3.02 4.15
C LYS A 242 -27.71 3.35 2.87
N ALA A 243 -26.55 2.74 2.60
CA ALA A 243 -25.82 2.98 1.35
C ALA A 243 -26.36 2.10 0.21
N TYR A 244 -26.77 0.87 0.52
CA TYR A 244 -27.28 -0.09 -0.47
C TYR A 244 -28.79 -0.36 -0.36
N ASP A 245 -29.52 0.32 0.52
CA ASP A 245 -30.97 0.13 0.76
C ASP A 245 -31.33 -1.33 1.13
N GLY A 246 -30.40 -2.06 1.74
CA GLY A 246 -30.55 -3.48 2.06
C GLY A 246 -30.31 -4.44 0.88
N ASN A 247 -29.88 -3.92 -0.29
CA ASN A 247 -29.53 -4.75 -1.44
C ASN A 247 -28.14 -5.37 -1.28
N SER A 248 -28.01 -6.60 -1.77
CA SER A 248 -26.80 -7.42 -1.64
C SER A 248 -25.85 -7.38 -2.85
N ASP A 249 -26.17 -6.59 -3.88
CA ASP A 249 -25.42 -6.52 -5.14
C ASP A 249 -24.15 -5.63 -5.03
N GLY A 250 -23.97 -4.95 -3.90
CA GLY A 250 -22.82 -4.11 -3.62
C GLY A 250 -21.59 -4.88 -3.17
N THR A 251 -20.44 -4.21 -3.19
CA THR A 251 -19.19 -4.71 -2.59
C THR A 251 -18.56 -3.64 -1.72
N ILE A 252 -17.99 -4.06 -0.60
CA ILE A 252 -17.21 -3.23 0.32
C ILE A 252 -15.75 -3.69 0.21
N GLN A 253 -14.86 -2.77 -0.15
CA GLN A 253 -13.42 -2.99 -0.06
C GLN A 253 -12.95 -2.67 1.35
N MET A 254 -12.30 -3.62 2.01
CA MET A 254 -11.81 -3.50 3.38
C MET A 254 -10.31 -3.76 3.42
N LEU A 255 -9.57 -2.87 4.08
CA LEU A 255 -8.16 -3.00 4.36
C LEU A 255 -7.94 -2.94 5.87
N VAL A 256 -7.35 -3.98 6.45
CA VAL A 256 -7.04 -4.06 7.88
C VAL A 256 -5.54 -4.12 8.10
N LEU A 257 -5.05 -3.18 8.90
CA LEU A 257 -3.65 -3.03 9.27
C LEU A 257 -3.54 -3.30 10.77
N CYS A 258 -2.85 -4.38 11.12
CA CYS A 258 -2.55 -4.72 12.51
C CYS A 258 -1.15 -4.19 12.87
N HIS A 259 -1.11 -3.23 13.78
CA HIS A 259 0.08 -2.72 14.45
C HIS A 259 0.20 -3.36 15.84
N LYS A 260 1.29 -3.08 16.54
CA LYS A 260 1.53 -3.63 17.89
C LYS A 260 0.57 -3.09 18.95
N ASP A 261 0.15 -1.85 18.77
CA ASP A 261 -0.64 -1.04 19.70
C ASP A 261 -1.90 -0.48 19.06
N ALA A 262 -2.19 -0.84 17.82
CA ALA A 262 -3.32 -0.31 17.07
C ALA A 262 -3.81 -1.27 15.99
N VAL A 263 -5.11 -1.24 15.72
CA VAL A 263 -5.74 -1.84 14.55
C VAL A 263 -6.41 -0.74 13.76
N ALA A 264 -5.93 -0.53 12.53
CA ALA A 264 -6.51 0.42 11.60
C ALA A 264 -7.31 -0.32 10.54
N ILE A 265 -8.57 0.08 10.35
CA ILE A 265 -9.50 -0.49 9.39
C ILE A 265 -9.91 0.63 8.45
N ARG A 266 -9.77 0.38 7.15
CA ARG A 266 -10.22 1.26 6.08
C ARG A 266 -11.31 0.54 5.30
N LEU A 267 -12.46 1.17 5.11
CA LEU A 267 -13.55 0.65 4.30
C LEU A 267 -13.87 1.62 3.18
N ALA A 268 -14.21 1.07 2.03
CA ALA A 268 -14.63 1.81 0.85
C ALA A 268 -15.79 1.09 0.17
N ASP A 269 -16.83 1.84 -0.21
CA ASP A 269 -17.98 1.31 -0.95
C ASP A 269 -18.39 2.24 -2.10
N HIS A 270 -19.38 1.80 -2.88
CA HIS A 270 -19.94 2.50 -4.05
C HIS A 270 -21.46 2.80 -3.89
N GLY A 271 -22.01 2.62 -2.69
CA GLY A 271 -23.39 2.87 -2.35
C GLY A 271 -23.71 4.37 -2.24
N LYS A 272 -24.88 4.72 -1.70
CA LYS A 272 -25.23 6.12 -1.44
C LYS A 272 -24.24 6.72 -0.42
N THR A 273 -23.91 7.98 -0.64
CA THR A 273 -23.07 8.74 0.28
C THR A 273 -23.85 8.98 1.58
N LEU A 274 -23.26 8.57 2.69
CA LEU A 274 -23.77 8.73 4.04
C LEU A 274 -23.10 9.93 4.71
N SER A 275 -23.56 10.28 5.90
CA SER A 275 -22.91 11.28 6.75
C SER A 275 -22.18 10.61 7.91
N ARG A 276 -21.16 11.28 8.46
CA ARG A 276 -20.47 10.84 9.68
C ARG A 276 -21.42 10.54 10.84
N ALA A 277 -22.53 11.28 10.93
CA ALA A 277 -23.54 11.10 11.98
C ALA A 277 -24.27 9.74 11.90
N ALA A 278 -24.13 8.99 10.80
CA ALA A 278 -24.71 7.66 10.66
C ALA A 278 -23.98 6.58 11.48
N PHE A 279 -22.81 6.89 12.08
CA PHE A 279 -21.94 5.93 12.76
C PHE A 279 -21.61 6.33 14.22
N PRO A 280 -22.61 6.53 15.09
CA PRO A 280 -22.37 7.01 16.45
C PRO A 280 -21.52 6.05 17.29
N THR A 281 -21.75 4.74 17.19
CA THR A 281 -21.03 3.73 17.99
C THR A 281 -19.58 3.62 17.55
N ALA A 282 -19.32 3.62 16.24
CA ALA A 282 -17.96 3.60 15.71
C ALA A 282 -17.20 4.88 16.07
N VAL A 283 -17.86 6.04 16.12
CA VAL A 283 -17.27 7.30 16.60
C VAL A 283 -16.93 7.23 18.09
N GLU A 284 -17.74 6.58 18.91
CA GLU A 284 -17.52 6.45 20.35
C GLU A 284 -16.43 5.42 20.69
N TYR A 285 -16.45 4.26 20.03
CA TYR A 285 -15.63 3.12 20.43
C TYR A 285 -14.24 3.09 19.79
N MET A 286 -14.08 3.75 18.63
CA MET A 286 -12.80 3.84 17.94
C MET A 286 -12.00 5.04 18.47
N THR A 287 -10.69 4.86 18.62
CA THR A 287 -9.79 5.92 19.08
C THR A 287 -9.72 7.06 18.06
N GLU A 288 -9.74 6.72 16.77
CA GLU A 288 -9.81 7.66 15.67
C GLU A 288 -10.90 7.19 14.71
N PHE A 289 -11.76 8.10 14.27
CA PHE A 289 -12.78 7.81 13.26
C PHE A 289 -12.90 8.98 12.28
N GLU A 290 -12.73 8.66 11.01
CA GLU A 290 -12.83 9.57 9.89
C GLU A 290 -13.78 8.99 8.84
N HIS A 291 -14.71 9.82 8.38
CA HIS A 291 -15.60 9.52 7.26
C HIS A 291 -15.41 10.60 6.21
N ARG A 292 -15.20 10.18 4.96
CA ARG A 292 -15.15 11.06 3.80
C ARG A 292 -16.11 10.56 2.73
N PRO A 293 -16.92 11.44 2.13
CA PRO A 293 -17.67 11.10 0.93
C PRO A 293 -16.70 10.92 -0.24
N ARG A 294 -16.97 9.96 -1.12
CA ARG A 294 -16.18 9.80 -2.35
C ARG A 294 -16.59 10.82 -3.41
N PRO A 295 -15.65 11.27 -4.29
CA PRO A 295 -15.95 12.28 -5.31
C PRO A 295 -17.09 11.93 -6.27
N ALA A 296 -17.28 10.65 -6.60
CA ALA A 296 -18.38 10.20 -7.45
C ALA A 296 -19.59 9.74 -6.63
N ARG A 297 -19.43 8.64 -5.89
CA ARG A 297 -20.46 8.03 -5.06
C ARG A 297 -19.83 7.03 -4.09
N GLY A 298 -20.40 6.88 -2.90
CA GLY A 298 -19.96 5.92 -1.90
C GLY A 298 -19.21 6.57 -0.74
N ASN A 299 -18.79 5.72 0.21
CA ASN A 299 -18.18 6.17 1.45
C ASN A 299 -16.74 5.68 1.54
N TYR A 300 -15.91 6.51 2.15
CA TYR A 300 -14.61 6.11 2.65
C TYR A 300 -14.58 6.29 4.16
N LEU A 301 -14.34 5.21 4.88
CA LEU A 301 -14.22 5.20 6.33
C LEU A 301 -12.81 4.78 6.71
N LYS A 302 -12.20 5.52 7.61
CA LYS A 302 -10.94 5.17 8.25
C LYS A 302 -11.17 5.19 9.75
N MET A 303 -10.95 4.07 10.39
CA MET A 303 -11.12 3.93 11.83
C MET A 303 -9.92 3.23 12.44
N THR A 304 -9.41 3.76 13.53
CA THR A 304 -8.27 3.20 14.26
C THR A 304 -8.70 2.94 15.70
N LYS A 305 -8.47 1.74 16.19
CA LYS A 305 -8.56 1.43 17.61
C LYS A 305 -7.15 1.26 18.13
N ARG A 306 -6.78 1.91 19.24
CA ARG A 306 -5.50 1.68 19.94
C ARG A 306 -5.70 0.81 21.19
N SER A 307 -4.69 0.04 21.58
CA SER A 307 -4.68 -0.73 22.83
C SER A 307 -4.36 0.17 24.02
N GLY A 308 -5.08 0.01 25.13
CA GLY A 308 -4.81 0.71 26.40
C GLY A 308 -5.44 2.10 26.51
N GLY A 309 -6.51 2.37 25.74
CA GLY A 309 -7.27 3.63 25.74
C GLY A 309 -8.76 3.45 26.04
#